data_AF-A0A7C9VPD6-F1
#
_entry.id   AF-A0A7C9VPD6-F1
#
_cell.length_a   1.000
_cell.length_b   1.000
_cell.length_c   1.000
_cell.angle_alpha   90.00
_cell.angle_beta   90.00
_cell.angle_gamma   90.00
#
_symmetry.space_group_name_H-M   'P 1'
#
loop_
_entity.id
_entity.type
_entity.pdbx_description
1 polymer ?
#
loop_
_entity_poly.entity_id
_entity_poly.type
_entity_poly.pdbx_seq_one_letter_code
_entity_poly.pdbx_strand_id
1 'polypeptide(L)'
;MGDFYGIAEIADAMGLSRQLVAVWRKRRSHGIPEPDAELASGPIWRRETVEPWIERTRGRLGLAGARESASRSLRLRTCRRVLRLAALMLEEPQRPRVLNEAADQLRDLIHEVDQAADDVVGALLRELIEPVRDPDVPAELLRVPVIESLPLVTAVARNSPDW
;
A
#
# COMPACT_ATOMS: atom_id res chain seq x y z
N MET A 1 -7.74 -16.97 9.64
CA MET A 1 -7.32 -15.83 10.48
C MET A 1 -7.23 -16.35 11.92
N GLY A 2 -6.13 -16.08 12.64
CA GLY A 2 -5.85 -16.73 13.94
C GLY A 2 -6.78 -16.29 15.07
N ASP A 3 -7.10 -17.19 16.00
CA ASP A 3 -8.03 -16.93 17.12
C ASP A 3 -7.42 -16.04 18.23
N PHE A 4 -6.11 -15.82 18.17
CA PHE A 4 -5.36 -15.06 19.15
C PHE A 4 -4.49 -13.99 18.49
N TYR A 5 -4.23 -12.94 19.26
CA TYR A 5 -3.35 -11.82 18.94
C TYR A 5 -2.23 -11.77 19.97
N GLY A 6 -1.00 -11.54 19.52
CA GLY A 6 0.08 -11.00 20.34
C GLY A 6 0.36 -9.54 20.00
N ILE A 7 1.44 -9.00 20.54
CA ILE A 7 1.87 -7.62 20.27
C ILE A 7 2.16 -7.39 18.77
N ALA A 8 2.70 -8.40 18.08
CA ALA A 8 3.00 -8.31 16.66
C ALA A 8 1.73 -8.16 15.82
N GLU A 9 0.75 -9.03 16.07
CA GLU A 9 -0.52 -9.04 15.34
C GLU A 9 -1.33 -7.78 15.60
N ILE A 10 -1.30 -7.24 16.83
CA ILE A 10 -1.94 -5.96 17.16
C ILE A 10 -1.24 -4.82 16.40
N ALA A 11 0.09 -4.80 16.38
CA ALA A 11 0.87 -3.79 15.66
C ALA A 11 0.55 -3.80 14.16
N ASP A 12 0.53 -4.98 13.55
CA ASP A 12 0.21 -5.17 12.15
C ASP A 12 -1.25 -4.74 11.86
N ALA A 13 -2.20 -5.12 12.72
CA ALA A 13 -3.62 -4.73 12.58
C ALA A 13 -3.88 -3.23 12.77
N MET A 14 -2.96 -2.51 13.42
CA MET A 14 -3.04 -1.06 13.62
C MET A 14 -2.15 -0.26 12.66
N GLY A 15 -1.26 -0.91 11.90
CA GLY A 15 -0.25 -0.23 11.08
C GLY A 15 0.79 0.52 11.91
N LEU A 16 1.17 -0.03 13.07
CA LEU A 16 2.09 0.58 14.03
C LEU A 16 3.32 -0.31 14.22
N SER A 17 4.36 0.21 14.88
CA SER A 17 5.51 -0.61 15.27
C SER A 17 5.20 -1.48 16.49
N ARG A 18 5.76 -2.70 16.51
CA ARG A 18 5.66 -3.63 17.66
C ARG A 18 6.14 -2.98 18.96
N GLN A 19 7.19 -2.17 18.88
CA GLN A 19 7.72 -1.43 20.02
C GLN A 19 6.72 -0.42 20.58
N LEU A 20 5.99 0.30 19.72
CA LEU A 20 4.97 1.25 20.16
C LEU A 20 3.82 0.55 20.90
N VAL A 21 3.33 -0.56 20.35
CA VAL A 21 2.26 -1.35 20.98
C VAL A 21 2.73 -1.94 22.33
N ALA A 22 3.98 -2.41 22.42
CA ALA A 22 4.57 -2.87 23.68
C ALA A 22 4.63 -1.76 24.74
N VAL A 23 4.99 -0.53 24.33
CA VAL A 23 4.97 0.65 25.21
C VAL A 23 3.55 0.99 25.65
N TRP A 24 2.58 0.93 24.74
CA TRP A 24 1.17 1.17 25.07
C TRP A 24 0.64 0.19 26.10
N ARG A 25 0.94 -1.11 25.94
CA ARG A 25 0.63 -2.13 26.96
C ARG A 25 1.27 -1.77 28.30
N LYS A 26 2.60 -1.56 28.32
CA LYS A 26 3.35 -1.27 29.56
C LYS A 26 2.80 -0.05 30.30
N ARG A 27 2.35 0.96 29.56
CA ARG A 27 1.81 2.22 30.11
C ARG A 27 0.30 2.24 30.24
N ARG A 28 -0.41 1.14 29.93
CA ARG A 28 -1.87 1.07 29.83
C ARG A 28 -2.49 2.23 29.03
N SER A 29 -1.78 2.66 27.98
CA SER A 29 -2.18 3.79 27.14
C SER A 29 -3.30 3.38 26.17
N HIS A 30 -4.10 4.36 25.74
CA HIS A 30 -5.21 4.18 24.79
C HIS A 30 -6.29 3.15 25.22
N GLY A 31 -6.29 2.76 26.51
CA GLY A 31 -7.25 1.80 27.06
C GLY A 31 -7.10 0.39 26.49
N ILE A 32 -5.86 -0.01 26.15
CA ILE A 32 -5.57 -1.38 25.72
C ILE A 32 -6.05 -2.38 26.79
N PRO A 33 -6.81 -3.43 26.42
CA PRO A 33 -7.30 -4.42 27.38
C PRO A 33 -6.15 -5.22 27.98
N GLU A 34 -6.34 -5.73 29.19
CA GLU A 34 -5.45 -6.73 29.77
C GLU A 34 -5.44 -8.00 28.90
N PRO A 35 -4.31 -8.72 28.81
CA PRO A 35 -4.24 -9.96 28.04
C PRO A 35 -5.07 -11.06 28.67
N ASP A 36 -5.66 -11.91 27.83
CA ASP A 36 -6.42 -13.08 28.26
C ASP A 36 -5.50 -14.16 28.85
N ALA A 37 -4.21 -14.18 28.46
CA ALA A 37 -3.17 -14.99 29.10
C ALA A 37 -1.75 -14.43 28.87
N GLU A 38 -0.82 -14.81 29.75
CA GLU A 38 0.62 -14.59 29.57
C GLU A 38 1.30 -15.92 29.22
N LEU A 39 1.93 -16.01 28.05
CA LEU A 39 2.71 -17.16 27.62
C LEU A 39 4.21 -16.89 27.76
N ALA A 40 5.02 -17.93 27.64
CA ALA A 40 6.49 -17.78 27.59
C ALA A 40 6.96 -16.88 26.44
N SER A 41 6.20 -16.83 25.34
CA SER A 41 6.44 -15.95 24.19
C SER A 41 5.88 -14.53 24.36
N GLY A 42 5.10 -14.26 25.41
CA GLY A 42 4.52 -12.96 25.70
C GLY A 42 2.99 -12.98 25.91
N PRO A 43 2.38 -11.80 26.05
CA PRO A 43 0.94 -11.66 26.28
C PRO A 43 0.14 -12.04 25.04
N ILE A 44 -0.99 -12.70 25.26
CA ILE A 44 -1.94 -13.05 24.20
C ILE A 44 -3.35 -12.57 24.54
N TRP A 45 -4.08 -12.17 23.50
CA TRP A 45 -5.49 -11.81 23.56
C TRP A 45 -6.30 -12.72 22.66
N ARG A 46 -7.50 -13.08 23.09
CA ARG A 46 -8.53 -13.63 22.23
C ARG A 46 -8.98 -12.55 21.27
N ARG A 47 -9.30 -12.96 20.04
CA ARG A 47 -9.88 -12.09 19.01
C ARG A 47 -11.02 -11.21 19.55
N GLU A 48 -11.98 -11.84 20.22
CA GLU A 48 -13.19 -11.20 20.77
C GLU A 48 -12.90 -10.11 21.80
N THR A 49 -11.79 -10.21 22.53
CA THR A 49 -11.35 -9.23 23.53
C THR A 49 -10.73 -8.00 22.85
N VAL A 50 -9.86 -8.21 21.86
CA VAL A 50 -8.97 -7.15 21.36
C VAL A 50 -9.44 -6.48 20.07
N GLU A 51 -10.12 -7.18 19.16
CA GLU A 51 -10.59 -6.60 17.89
C GLU A 51 -11.52 -5.39 18.08
N PRO A 52 -12.52 -5.42 18.97
CA PRO A 52 -13.38 -4.26 19.21
C PRO A 52 -12.60 -3.04 19.75
N TRP A 53 -11.50 -3.27 20.47
CA TRP A 53 -10.61 -2.20 20.92
C TRP A 53 -9.74 -1.68 19.78
N ILE A 54 -9.17 -2.55 18.95
CA ILE A 54 -8.38 -2.19 17.77
C ILE A 54 -9.20 -1.26 16.86
N GLU A 55 -10.43 -1.65 16.51
CA GLU A 55 -11.26 -0.90 15.58
C GLU A 55 -11.58 0.51 16.10
N ARG A 56 -12.09 0.60 17.34
CA ARG A 56 -12.39 1.89 17.98
C ARG A 56 -11.16 2.77 18.13
N THR A 57 -10.01 2.18 18.43
CA THR A 57 -8.77 2.95 18.64
C THR A 57 -8.20 3.43 17.31
N ARG A 58 -8.26 2.61 16.25
CA ARG A 58 -7.86 3.00 14.89
C ARG A 58 -8.68 4.20 14.39
N GLY A 59 -9.99 4.17 14.60
CA GLY A 59 -10.88 5.28 14.28
C GLY A 59 -10.55 6.54 15.09
N ARG A 60 -10.39 6.42 16.41
CA ARG A 60 -10.06 7.55 17.30
C ARG A 60 -8.73 8.21 16.96
N LEU A 61 -7.74 7.43 16.54
CA LEU A 61 -6.40 7.93 16.17
C LEU A 61 -6.31 8.39 14.70
N GLY A 62 -7.41 8.31 13.93
CA GLY A 62 -7.41 8.68 12.51
C GLY A 62 -6.55 7.78 11.61
N LEU A 63 -6.11 6.62 12.11
CA LEU A 63 -5.20 5.72 11.38
C LEU A 63 -5.87 5.11 10.15
N ALA A 64 -7.18 4.87 10.23
CA ALA A 64 -7.97 4.36 9.09
C ALA A 64 -7.99 5.38 7.94
N GLY A 65 -8.37 6.64 8.23
CA GLY A 65 -8.42 7.69 7.21
C GLY A 65 -7.05 8.08 6.67
N ALA A 66 -6.00 8.06 7.49
CA ALA A 66 -4.63 8.30 7.03
C ALA A 66 -4.16 7.23 6.03
N ARG A 67 -4.43 5.94 6.33
CA ARG A 67 -4.11 4.82 5.43
C ARG A 67 -4.90 4.90 4.13
N GLU A 68 -6.19 5.23 4.21
CA GLU A 68 -7.06 5.39 3.05
C GLU A 68 -6.58 6.53 2.14
N SER A 69 -6.28 7.69 2.72
CA SER A 69 -5.73 8.85 2.00
C SER A 69 -4.38 8.53 1.35
N ALA A 70 -3.48 7.83 2.05
CA ALA A 70 -2.21 7.36 1.50
C ALA A 70 -2.43 6.40 0.32
N SER A 71 -3.34 5.43 0.46
CA SER A 71 -3.72 4.50 -0.62
C SER A 71 -4.28 5.24 -1.84
N ARG A 72 -5.18 6.22 -1.64
CA ARG A 72 -5.70 7.07 -2.73
C ARG A 72 -4.60 7.86 -3.42
N SER A 73 -3.69 8.43 -2.64
CA SER A 73 -2.56 9.21 -3.16
C SER A 73 -1.60 8.33 -3.97
N LEU A 74 -1.36 7.09 -3.54
CA LEU A 74 -0.56 6.12 -4.29
C LEU A 74 -1.23 5.78 -5.63
N ARG A 75 -2.52 5.40 -5.63
CA ARG A 75 -3.28 5.10 -6.86
C ARG A 75 -3.19 6.22 -7.88
N LEU A 76 -3.47 7.46 -7.46
CA LEU A 76 -3.45 8.63 -8.34
C LEU A 76 -2.06 8.92 -8.88
N ARG A 77 -1.00 8.79 -8.06
CA ARG A 77 0.38 9.00 -8.51
C ARG A 77 0.80 7.94 -9.52
N THR A 78 0.52 6.66 -9.26
CA THR A 78 0.84 5.56 -10.17
C THR A 78 0.14 5.72 -11.52
N CYS A 79 -1.20 5.87 -11.52
CA CYS A 79 -1.97 6.03 -12.76
C CYS A 79 -1.52 7.26 -13.56
N ARG A 80 -1.26 8.39 -12.90
CA ARG A 80 -0.79 9.62 -13.56
C ARG A 80 0.58 9.45 -14.20
N ARG A 81 1.52 8.77 -13.51
CA ARG A 81 2.87 8.53 -14.04
C ARG A 81 2.85 7.58 -15.22
N VAL A 82 2.02 6.53 -15.20
CA VAL A 82 1.83 5.63 -16.36
C VAL A 82 1.23 6.39 -17.55
N LEU A 83 0.16 7.15 -17.34
CA LEU A 83 -0.44 7.96 -18.41
C LEU A 83 0.55 8.97 -19.00
N ARG A 84 1.37 9.61 -18.15
CA ARG A 84 2.43 10.51 -18.59
C ARG A 84 3.48 9.79 -19.42
N LEU A 85 3.95 8.61 -18.97
CA LEU A 85 4.91 7.80 -19.72
C LEU A 85 4.35 7.41 -21.09
N ALA A 86 3.10 6.91 -21.13
CA ALA A 86 2.42 6.58 -22.37
C ALA A 86 2.26 7.79 -23.30
N ALA A 87 1.92 8.97 -22.77
CA ALA A 87 1.83 10.20 -23.57
C ALA A 87 3.18 10.57 -24.20
N LEU A 88 4.28 10.51 -23.44
CA LEU A 88 5.62 10.78 -23.94
C LEU A 88 6.06 9.78 -25.03
N MET A 89 5.62 8.53 -24.94
CA MET A 89 5.89 7.52 -25.97
C MET A 89 5.18 7.79 -27.30
N LEU A 90 4.11 8.60 -27.28
CA LEU A 90 3.33 8.99 -28.45
C LEU A 90 3.79 10.33 -29.05
N GLU A 91 4.70 11.06 -28.41
CA GLU A 91 5.26 12.31 -28.95
C GLU A 91 6.21 12.05 -30.12
N GLU A 92 6.16 12.92 -31.15
CA GLU A 92 7.13 12.93 -32.25
C GLU A 92 7.79 14.32 -32.42
N PRO A 93 9.13 14.43 -32.40
CA PRO A 93 10.10 13.38 -32.10
C PRO A 93 10.13 13.03 -30.60
N GLN A 94 10.34 11.75 -30.30
CA GLN A 94 10.53 11.29 -28.92
C GLN A 94 11.77 11.95 -28.30
N ARG A 95 11.69 12.30 -27.02
CA ARG A 95 12.79 12.89 -26.23
C ARG A 95 13.32 11.85 -25.23
N PRO A 96 14.38 11.08 -25.55
CA PRO A 96 14.80 9.94 -24.75
C PRO A 96 15.09 10.26 -23.29
N ARG A 97 15.67 11.44 -23.02
CA ARG A 97 15.94 11.90 -21.65
C ARG A 97 14.67 12.02 -20.81
N VAL A 98 13.62 12.64 -21.36
CA VAL A 98 12.34 12.84 -20.64
C VAL A 98 11.59 11.52 -20.49
N LEU A 99 11.70 10.65 -21.48
CA LEU A 99 11.12 9.31 -21.46
C LEU A 99 11.74 8.44 -20.35
N ASN A 100 13.07 8.38 -20.28
CA ASN A 100 13.78 7.65 -19.22
C ASN A 100 13.48 8.23 -17.83
N GLU A 101 13.47 9.55 -17.69
CA GLU A 101 13.11 10.21 -16.43
C GLU A 101 11.68 9.84 -15.98
N ALA A 102 10.72 9.76 -16.90
CA ALA A 102 9.36 9.34 -16.59
C ALA A 102 9.28 7.85 -16.18
N ALA A 103 10.08 6.98 -16.81
CA ALA A 103 10.18 5.58 -16.43
C ALA A 103 10.79 5.43 -15.02
N ASP A 104 11.87 6.16 -14.71
CA ASP A 104 12.51 6.15 -13.40
C ASP A 104 11.57 6.67 -12.30
N GLN A 105 10.83 7.74 -12.58
CA GLN A 105 9.79 8.21 -11.67
C GLN A 105 8.72 7.15 -11.40
N LEU A 106 8.37 6.30 -12.37
CA LEU A 106 7.44 5.21 -12.11
C LEU A 106 8.09 4.10 -11.27
N ARG A 107 9.37 3.78 -11.52
CA ARG A 107 10.16 2.82 -10.74
C ARG A 107 10.30 3.21 -9.28
N ASP A 108 10.43 4.49 -8.97
CA ASP A 108 10.46 5.00 -7.59
C ASP A 108 9.23 4.59 -6.76
N LEU A 109 8.11 4.26 -7.41
CA LEU A 109 6.88 3.81 -6.73
C LEU A 109 6.81 2.30 -6.51
N ILE A 110 7.73 1.49 -7.08
CA ILE A 110 7.66 0.03 -7.02
C ILE A 110 7.53 -0.45 -5.57
N HIS A 111 8.37 0.07 -4.67
CA HIS A 111 8.32 -0.33 -3.26
C HIS A 111 6.98 0.01 -2.59
N GLU A 112 6.44 1.22 -2.80
CA GLU A 112 5.15 1.62 -2.24
C GLU A 112 4.00 0.76 -2.79
N VAL A 113 4.04 0.40 -4.08
CA VAL A 113 3.06 -0.47 -4.74
C VAL A 113 3.17 -1.92 -4.25
N ASP A 114 4.39 -2.43 -4.02
CA ASP A 114 4.61 -3.76 -3.46
C ASP A 114 4.10 -3.88 -2.02
N GLN A 115 4.12 -2.77 -1.26
CA GLN A 115 3.53 -2.67 0.08
C GLN A 115 2.04 -2.31 0.08
N ALA A 116 1.41 -2.14 -1.09
CA ALA A 116 -0.02 -1.86 -1.17
C ALA A 116 -0.84 -3.02 -0.59
N ALA A 117 -2.06 -2.71 -0.14
CA ALA A 117 -2.97 -3.69 0.42
C ALA A 117 -3.16 -4.88 -0.53
N ASP A 118 -3.33 -6.09 0.02
CA ASP A 118 -3.59 -7.28 -0.78
C ASP A 118 -5.07 -7.39 -1.15
N ASP A 119 -5.51 -6.39 -1.92
CA ASP A 119 -6.85 -6.28 -2.48
C ASP A 119 -6.77 -6.18 -4.02
N VAL A 120 -7.94 -6.13 -4.66
CA VAL A 120 -8.05 -6.04 -6.13
C VAL A 120 -7.27 -4.83 -6.67
N VAL A 121 -7.31 -3.69 -5.97
CA VAL A 121 -6.67 -2.48 -6.44
C VAL A 121 -5.16 -2.55 -6.30
N GLY A 122 -4.64 -3.07 -5.18
CA GLY A 122 -3.22 -3.34 -4.99
C GLY A 122 -2.67 -4.30 -6.05
N ALA A 123 -3.41 -5.35 -6.39
CA ALA A 123 -3.05 -6.27 -7.47
C ALA A 123 -2.97 -5.56 -8.84
N LEU A 124 -3.99 -4.76 -9.18
CA LEU A 124 -4.01 -3.98 -10.41
C LEU A 124 -2.86 -2.97 -10.49
N LEU A 125 -2.49 -2.32 -9.38
CA LEU A 125 -1.34 -1.42 -9.35
C LEU A 125 -0.03 -2.15 -9.62
N ARG A 126 0.15 -3.34 -9.04
CA ARG A 126 1.36 -4.17 -9.26
C ARG A 126 1.48 -4.58 -10.73
N GLU A 127 0.37 -4.98 -11.35
CA GLU A 127 0.33 -5.33 -12.78
C GLU A 127 0.58 -4.10 -13.67
N LEU A 128 0.02 -2.95 -13.30
CA LEU A 128 0.16 -1.69 -14.04
C LEU A 128 1.61 -1.17 -14.09
N ILE A 129 2.42 -1.43 -13.06
CA ILE A 129 3.84 -1.02 -13.04
C ILE A 129 4.80 -2.10 -13.57
N GLU A 130 4.30 -3.30 -13.86
CA GLU A 130 5.12 -4.43 -14.30
C GLU A 130 6.03 -4.09 -15.50
N PRO A 131 5.57 -3.34 -16.53
CA PRO A 131 6.42 -3.00 -17.67
C PRO A 131 7.73 -2.28 -17.29
N VAL A 132 7.75 -1.51 -16.20
CA VAL A 132 8.92 -0.71 -15.82
C VAL A 132 9.77 -1.36 -14.74
N ARG A 133 9.40 -2.53 -14.22
CA ARG A 133 10.11 -3.18 -13.10
C ARG A 133 11.57 -3.47 -13.40
N ASP A 134 11.87 -3.89 -14.62
CA ASP A 134 13.25 -4.12 -15.04
C ASP A 134 13.94 -2.77 -15.34
N PRO A 135 14.94 -2.36 -14.53
CA PRO A 135 15.66 -1.12 -14.76
C PRO A 135 16.58 -1.19 -16.00
N ASP A 136 16.97 -2.40 -16.44
CA ASP A 136 17.89 -2.60 -17.54
C ASP A 136 17.20 -2.49 -18.91
N VAL A 137 15.87 -2.50 -18.95
CA VAL A 137 15.10 -2.31 -20.17
C VAL A 137 15.05 -0.82 -20.54
N PRO A 138 15.57 -0.42 -21.73
CA PRO A 138 15.50 0.95 -22.21
C PRO A 138 14.05 1.43 -22.38
N ALA A 139 13.75 2.68 -22.01
CA ALA A 139 12.38 3.18 -22.02
C ALA A 139 11.71 3.19 -23.41
N GLU A 140 12.49 3.23 -24.49
CA GLU A 140 12.00 3.14 -25.87
C GLU A 140 11.36 1.77 -26.18
N LEU A 141 11.84 0.70 -25.55
CA LEU A 141 11.31 -0.66 -25.71
C LEU A 141 10.05 -0.90 -24.86
N LEU A 142 9.74 0.02 -23.94
CA LEU A 142 8.58 -0.08 -23.06
C LEU A 142 7.27 0.34 -23.73
N ARG A 143 7.31 0.83 -24.97
CA ARG A 143 6.14 1.38 -25.67
C ARG A 143 4.96 0.42 -25.73
N VAL A 144 5.18 -0.78 -26.26
CA VAL A 144 4.12 -1.79 -26.40
C VAL A 144 3.58 -2.21 -25.03
N PRO A 145 4.39 -2.67 -24.06
CA PRO A 145 3.87 -3.15 -22.79
C PRO A 145 3.19 -2.05 -21.95
N VAL A 146 3.67 -0.79 -22.02
CA VAL A 146 3.00 0.34 -21.36
C VAL A 146 1.64 0.64 -22.00
N ILE A 147 1.54 0.64 -23.33
CA ILE A 147 0.25 0.87 -24.01
C ILE A 147 -0.75 -0.25 -23.68
N GLU A 148 -0.30 -1.51 -23.69
CA GLU A 148 -1.14 -2.66 -23.35
C GLU A 148 -1.63 -2.66 -21.89
N SER A 149 -0.88 -2.02 -20.99
CA SER A 149 -1.28 -1.83 -19.59
C SER A 149 -2.35 -0.74 -19.35
N LEU A 150 -2.58 0.16 -20.32
CA LEU A 150 -3.49 1.31 -20.12
C LEU A 150 -4.93 0.96 -19.70
N PRO A 151 -5.56 -0.14 -20.17
CA PRO A 151 -6.87 -0.56 -19.67
C PRO A 151 -6.92 -0.78 -18.15
N LEU A 152 -5.79 -1.14 -17.53
CA LEU A 152 -5.71 -1.32 -16.07
C LEU A 152 -5.92 0.00 -15.33
N VAL A 153 -5.60 1.17 -15.91
CA VAL A 153 -5.92 2.48 -15.31
C VAL A 153 -7.43 2.63 -15.13
N THR A 154 -8.21 2.21 -16.13
CA THR A 154 -9.68 2.22 -16.04
C THR A 154 -10.19 1.15 -15.05
N ALA A 155 -9.51 0.00 -14.95
CA ALA A 155 -9.85 -1.03 -13.97
C ALA A 155 -9.61 -0.53 -12.53
N VAL A 156 -8.51 0.17 -12.27
CA VAL A 156 -8.20 0.80 -10.98
C VAL A 156 -9.29 1.82 -10.62
N ALA A 157 -9.70 2.67 -11.56
CA ALA A 157 -10.77 3.65 -11.35
C ALA A 157 -12.12 2.99 -11.01
N ARG A 158 -12.49 1.92 -11.75
CA ARG A 158 -13.74 1.18 -11.48
C ARG A 158 -13.78 0.50 -10.12
N ASN A 159 -12.63 0.04 -9.62
CA ASN A 159 -12.51 -0.59 -8.30
C ASN A 159 -12.19 0.41 -7.17
N SER A 160 -12.22 1.72 -7.46
CA SER A 160 -11.97 2.80 -6.50
C SER A 160 -13.17 3.77 -6.47
N PRO A 161 -14.29 3.41 -5.82
CA PRO A 161 -15.54 4.19 -5.88
C PRO A 161 -15.42 5.61 -5.29
N ASP A 162 -14.38 5.91 -4.51
CA ASP A 162 -14.14 7.20 -3.85
C ASP A 162 -13.25 8.16 -4.67
N TRP A 163 -13.26 8.02 -6.00
CA TRP A 163 -12.51 8.89 -6.92
C TRP A 163 -12.94 10.37 -6.88
#